data_AF-A0A1G8WUL7-F1
#
_entry.id   AF-A0A1G8WUL7-F1
#
_cell.length_a   1.000
_cell.length_b   1.000
_cell.length_c   1.000
_cell.angle_alpha   90.00
_cell.angle_beta   90.00
_cell.angle_gamma   90.00
#
_symmetry.space_group_name_H-M   'P 1'
#
loop_
_entity.id
_entity.type
_entity.pdbx_description
1 polymer ?
#
loop_
_entity_poly.entity_id
_entity_poly.type
_entity_poly.pdbx_seq_one_letter_code
_entity_poly.pdbx_strand_id
1 'polypeptide(L)'
;MILDDSERPAAEYEALADALEDLREEVADEPIKESRLEGLFDEATTTNPNIWNTVTAFIDVEDGEAIVTETSKLAQGSWAPEIVDDCDAMLTVDINYGQMPDEFKYTVLKKLEEKIEEARERATVARDTDTSDE
;
A
#
# COMPACT_ATOMS: atom_id res chain seq x y z
N MET A 1 -15.82 23.44 -3.80
CA MET A 1 -14.38 23.16 -3.60
C MET A 1 -14.20 21.78 -4.19
N ILE A 2 -13.92 21.74 -5.50
CA ILE A 2 -13.54 20.51 -6.19
C ILE A 2 -12.10 20.30 -5.74
N LEU A 3 -11.85 19.25 -4.97
CA LEU A 3 -10.48 18.83 -4.70
C LEU A 3 -9.94 18.45 -6.08
N ASP A 4 -8.99 19.23 -6.54
CA ASP A 4 -8.16 18.94 -7.69
C ASP A 4 -7.31 17.73 -7.24
N ASP A 5 -7.88 16.53 -7.32
CA ASP A 5 -7.13 15.30 -7.52
C ASP A 5 -6.38 15.57 -8.83
N SER A 6 -5.17 16.12 -8.74
CA SER A 6 -4.33 16.31 -9.91
C SER A 6 -4.08 14.90 -10.41
N GLU A 7 -4.84 14.47 -11.42
CA GLU A 7 -4.75 13.12 -11.97
C GLU A 7 -3.29 12.89 -12.34
N ARG A 8 -2.63 11.98 -11.62
CA ARG A 8 -1.23 11.68 -11.90
C ARG A 8 -1.13 11.22 -13.35
N PRO A 9 -0.05 11.57 -14.07
CA PRO A 9 0.21 11.03 -15.39
C PRO A 9 0.06 9.51 -15.39
N ALA A 10 -0.46 8.95 -16.48
CA ALA A 10 -0.59 7.50 -16.62
C ALA A 10 0.73 6.75 -16.33
N ALA A 11 1.86 7.35 -16.73
CA ALA A 11 3.20 6.82 -16.48
C ALA A 11 3.53 6.67 -14.98
N GLU A 12 3.02 7.55 -14.11
CA GLU A 12 3.22 7.43 -12.66
C GLU A 12 2.37 6.30 -12.07
N TYR A 13 1.13 6.13 -12.55
CA TYR A 13 0.30 4.99 -12.15
C TYR A 13 0.85 3.64 -12.65
N GLU A 14 1.46 3.63 -13.84
CA GLU A 14 2.18 2.46 -14.37
C GLU A 14 3.40 2.13 -13.53
N ALA A 15 4.23 3.13 -13.21
CA ALA A 15 5.38 2.95 -12.34
C ALA A 15 4.97 2.43 -10.95
N LEU A 16 3.85 2.93 -10.41
CA LEU A 16 3.28 2.40 -9.17
C LEU A 16 2.83 0.95 -9.30
N ALA A 17 2.12 0.61 -10.37
CA ALA A 17 1.67 -0.77 -10.59
C ALA A 17 2.86 -1.74 -10.69
N ASP A 18 3.90 -1.37 -11.42
CA ASP A 18 5.11 -2.18 -11.60
C ASP A 18 5.88 -2.33 -10.27
N ALA A 19 6.08 -1.22 -9.55
CA ALA A 19 6.75 -1.23 -8.24
C ALA A 19 6.00 -2.08 -7.20
N LEU A 20 4.65 -2.04 -7.20
CA LEU A 20 3.84 -2.88 -6.32
C LEU A 20 3.85 -4.36 -6.75
N GLU A 21 3.98 -4.64 -8.06
CA GLU A 21 4.13 -6.00 -8.57
C GLU A 21 5.46 -6.62 -8.12
N ASP A 22 6.56 -5.87 -8.21
CA ASP A 22 7.86 -6.28 -7.67
C ASP A 22 7.80 -6.55 -6.16
N LEU A 23 7.17 -5.66 -5.39
CA LEU A 23 6.97 -5.85 -3.96
C LEU A 23 6.12 -7.10 -3.67
N ARG A 24 5.08 -7.35 -4.48
CA ARG A 24 4.24 -8.54 -4.35
C ARG A 24 5.03 -9.82 -4.65
N GLU A 25 5.88 -9.82 -5.66
CA GLU A 25 6.74 -10.96 -6.02
C GLU A 25 7.75 -11.27 -4.90
N GLU A 26 8.43 -10.25 -4.38
CA GLU A 26 9.31 -10.38 -3.21
C GLU A 26 8.55 -11.00 -2.03
N VAL A 27 7.40 -10.45 -1.67
CA VAL A 27 6.59 -10.97 -0.57
C VAL A 27 6.12 -12.39 -0.84
N ALA A 28 5.87 -12.78 -2.10
CA ALA A 28 5.46 -14.14 -2.45
C ALA A 28 6.62 -15.13 -2.27
N ASP A 29 7.80 -14.80 -2.77
CA ASP A 29 8.94 -15.71 -2.88
C ASP A 29 9.81 -15.73 -1.62
N GLU A 30 9.87 -14.62 -0.88
CA GLU A 30 10.72 -14.47 0.31
C GLU A 30 9.94 -14.66 1.62
N PRO A 31 10.61 -15.07 2.72
CA PRO A 31 10.03 -15.00 4.05
C PRO A 31 9.62 -13.56 4.39
N ILE A 32 8.44 -13.33 4.99
CA ILE A 32 7.98 -11.96 5.31
C ILE A 32 8.97 -11.19 6.21
N LYS A 33 9.75 -11.91 7.00
CA LYS A 33 10.80 -11.40 7.88
C LYS A 33 12.04 -10.89 7.16
N GLU A 34 12.21 -11.24 5.90
CA GLU A 34 13.32 -10.80 5.04
C GLU A 34 12.85 -9.77 4.00
N SER A 35 11.52 -9.58 3.88
CA SER A 35 10.90 -8.64 2.94
C SER A 35 10.87 -7.20 3.46
N ARG A 36 10.64 -6.25 2.55
CA ARG A 36 10.36 -4.82 2.82
C ARG A 36 9.14 -4.62 3.73
N LEU A 37 8.25 -5.62 3.87
CA LEU A 37 7.08 -5.58 4.75
C LEU A 37 7.31 -6.19 6.14
N GLU A 38 8.55 -6.50 6.53
CA GLU A 38 8.86 -6.99 7.89
C GLU A 38 8.29 -6.06 8.97
N GLY A 39 8.50 -4.74 8.83
CA GLY A 39 8.02 -3.77 9.81
C GLY A 39 6.49 -3.79 9.95
N LEU A 40 5.76 -3.90 8.84
CA LEU A 40 4.31 -4.01 8.86
C LEU A 40 3.85 -5.30 9.55
N PHE A 41 4.53 -6.42 9.27
CA PHE A 41 4.26 -7.70 9.91
C PHE A 41 4.50 -7.64 11.43
N ASP A 42 5.61 -7.05 11.86
CA ASP A 42 5.94 -6.93 13.28
C ASP A 42 4.88 -6.11 14.00
N GLU A 43 4.46 -5.01 13.40
CA GLU A 43 3.47 -4.16 14.02
C GLU A 43 2.08 -4.81 14.05
N ALA A 44 1.69 -5.50 12.98
CA ALA A 44 0.43 -6.22 12.93
C ALA A 44 0.36 -7.39 13.92
N THR A 45 1.49 -8.04 14.21
CA THR A 45 1.51 -9.27 15.02
C THR A 45 1.91 -9.07 16.48
N THR A 46 2.53 -7.94 16.82
CA THR A 46 2.99 -7.66 18.20
C THR A 46 2.19 -6.56 18.89
N THR A 47 1.45 -5.73 18.15
CA THR A 47 0.64 -4.65 18.74
C THR A 47 -0.55 -5.21 19.53
N ASN A 48 -0.90 -4.53 20.64
CA ASN A 48 -2.05 -4.90 21.46
C ASN A 48 -3.38 -4.56 20.74
N PRO A 49 -4.18 -5.57 20.33
CA PRO A 49 -5.41 -5.37 19.58
C PRO A 49 -6.55 -4.72 20.38
N ASN A 50 -6.39 -4.53 21.69
CA ASN A 50 -7.38 -3.83 22.52
C ASN A 50 -7.21 -2.29 22.47
N ILE A 51 -6.10 -1.81 21.90
CA ILE A 51 -5.77 -0.38 21.82
C ILE A 51 -5.80 0.07 20.36
N TRP A 52 -5.20 -0.74 19.48
CA TRP A 52 -5.06 -0.46 18.06
C TRP A 52 -5.60 -1.64 17.29
N ASN A 53 -6.40 -1.39 16.25
CA ASN A 53 -7.07 -2.47 15.52
C ASN A 53 -6.50 -2.66 14.12
N THR A 54 -5.85 -1.64 13.57
CA THR A 54 -5.25 -1.68 12.23
C THR A 54 -3.88 -1.03 12.22
N VAL A 55 -3.02 -1.48 11.32
CA VAL A 55 -1.76 -0.83 10.98
C VAL A 55 -1.69 -0.62 9.46
N THR A 56 -1.15 0.50 9.05
CA THR A 56 -0.99 0.88 7.64
C THR A 56 0.49 1.10 7.35
N ALA A 57 1.01 0.47 6.31
CA ALA A 57 2.26 0.86 5.69
C ALA A 57 1.99 1.91 4.59
N PHE A 58 2.78 2.96 4.58
CA PHE A 58 2.84 3.93 3.49
C PHE A 58 3.93 3.50 2.50
N ILE A 59 3.57 3.50 1.23
CA ILE A 59 4.42 3.04 0.14
C ILE A 59 4.60 4.18 -0.84
N ASP A 60 5.86 4.49 -1.12
CA ASP A 60 6.30 5.49 -2.08
C ASP A 60 7.09 4.82 -3.20
N VAL A 61 7.00 5.37 -4.40
CA VAL A 61 7.74 4.90 -5.56
C VAL A 61 8.89 5.85 -5.81
N GLU A 62 10.09 5.42 -5.44
CA GLU A 62 11.32 6.16 -5.73
C GLU A 62 12.16 5.35 -6.71
N ASP A 63 12.57 5.97 -7.82
CA ASP A 63 13.37 5.33 -8.87
C ASP A 63 12.79 4.01 -9.43
N GLY A 64 11.46 3.87 -9.39
CA GLY A 64 10.74 2.68 -9.85
C GLY A 64 10.66 1.55 -8.82
N GLU A 65 11.13 1.76 -7.60
CA GLU A 65 11.04 0.79 -6.51
C GLU A 65 10.02 1.21 -5.46
N ALA A 66 9.26 0.24 -4.94
CA ALA A 66 8.36 0.47 -3.81
C ALA A 66 9.16 0.53 -2.50
N ILE A 67 9.14 1.70 -1.86
CA ILE A 67 9.78 1.97 -0.57
C ILE A 67 8.69 2.09 0.50
N VAL A 68 8.84 1.30 1.57
CA VAL A 68 7.99 1.41 2.76
C VAL A 68 8.60 2.49 3.66
N THR A 69 8.01 3.68 3.67
CA THR A 69 8.57 4.84 4.36
C THR A 69 8.21 4.86 5.85
N GLU A 70 6.94 4.69 6.17
CA GLU A 70 6.47 4.65 7.55
C GLU A 70 5.34 3.64 7.78
N THR A 71 5.16 3.23 9.03
CA THR A 71 4.00 2.44 9.47
C THR A 71 3.23 3.17 10.55
N SER A 72 1.92 3.37 10.37
CA SER A 72 1.05 4.04 11.35
C SER A 72 -0.02 3.11 11.90
N LYS A 73 -0.21 3.16 13.22
CA LYS A 73 -1.23 2.38 13.95
C LYS A 73 -2.46 3.23 14.18
N LEU A 74 -3.63 2.68 13.90
CA LEU A 74 -4.89 3.38 14.06
C LEU A 74 -5.88 2.56 14.90
N ALA A 75 -6.55 3.25 15.83
CA ALA A 75 -7.69 2.68 16.53
C ALA A 75 -8.84 2.68 15.53
N GLN A 76 -9.61 1.59 15.44
CA GLN A 76 -10.65 1.46 14.42
C GLN A 76 -11.59 2.68 14.45
N GLY A 77 -11.70 3.39 13.33
CA GLY A 77 -12.53 4.59 13.20
C GLY A 77 -11.86 5.91 13.61
N SER A 78 -10.63 5.89 14.13
CA SER A 78 -9.79 7.09 14.31
C SER A 78 -8.78 7.13 13.17
N TRP A 79 -9.25 7.38 11.95
CA TRP A 79 -8.38 7.75 10.85
C TRP A 79 -7.87 9.17 11.12
N ALA A 80 -6.56 9.35 11.20
CA ALA A 80 -5.91 10.64 11.39
C ALA A 80 -5.40 11.15 10.03
N PRO A 81 -6.19 11.93 9.28
CA PRO A 81 -5.81 12.45 7.96
C PRO A 81 -4.52 13.29 7.95
N GLU A 82 -4.06 13.79 9.11
CA GLU A 82 -2.83 14.59 9.21
C GLU A 82 -1.53 13.77 9.16
N ILE A 83 -1.60 12.43 9.14
CA ILE A 83 -0.41 11.54 8.97
C ILE A 83 -0.29 11.09 7.50
N VAL A 84 -1.20 11.52 6.62
CA VAL A 84 -1.17 11.22 5.19
C VAL A 84 -0.22 12.22 4.52
N ASP A 85 1.08 12.05 4.76
CA ASP A 85 2.08 12.73 3.94
C ASP A 85 2.20 11.96 2.62
N ASP A 86 2.04 12.71 1.52
CA ASP A 86 2.27 12.46 0.08
C ASP A 86 2.61 11.03 -0.40
N CYS A 87 1.88 10.00 0.05
CA CYS A 87 2.22 8.62 -0.31
C CYS A 87 1.53 8.09 -1.56
N ASP A 88 2.22 7.24 -2.32
CA ASP A 88 1.69 6.66 -3.57
C ASP A 88 0.67 5.55 -3.35
N ALA A 89 0.88 4.72 -2.32
CA ALA A 89 -0.05 3.68 -1.93
C ALA A 89 -0.07 3.44 -0.41
N MET A 90 -1.21 2.97 0.07
CA MET A 90 -1.40 2.56 1.45
C MET A 90 -1.78 1.09 1.53
N LEU A 91 -1.03 0.34 2.36
CA LEU A 91 -1.31 -1.06 2.65
C LEU A 91 -1.77 -1.20 4.11
N THR A 92 -3.09 -1.24 4.29
CA THR A 92 -3.72 -1.36 5.61
C THR A 92 -4.10 -2.81 5.92
N VAL A 93 -3.67 -3.31 7.08
CA VAL A 93 -3.97 -4.65 7.59
C VAL A 93 -4.52 -4.58 9.02
N ASP A 94 -5.30 -5.60 9.39
CA ASP A 94 -5.80 -5.74 10.75
C ASP A 94 -4.68 -6.23 11.68
N ILE A 95 -4.65 -5.70 12.89
CA ILE A 95 -3.74 -6.17 13.94
C ILE A 95 -4.29 -7.48 14.49
N ASN A 96 -3.49 -8.54 14.36
CA ASN A 96 -3.82 -9.85 14.89
C ASN A 96 -2.62 -10.38 15.67
N TYR A 97 -2.72 -10.28 17.00
CA TYR A 97 -1.62 -10.64 17.89
C TYR A 97 -1.24 -12.11 17.73
N GLY A 98 0.02 -12.36 17.37
CA GLY A 98 0.55 -13.71 17.14
C GLY A 98 0.09 -14.38 15.84
N GLN A 99 -0.41 -13.61 14.86
CA GLN A 99 -0.74 -14.14 13.53
C GLN A 99 0.46 -14.85 12.88
N MET A 100 0.19 -15.96 12.19
CA MET A 100 1.24 -16.69 11.48
C MET A 100 1.74 -15.92 10.25
N PRO A 101 3.05 -15.96 9.95
CA PRO A 101 3.63 -15.31 8.77
C PRO A 101 2.89 -15.62 7.46
N ASP A 102 2.52 -16.89 7.24
CA ASP A 102 1.85 -17.31 6.00
C ASP A 102 0.43 -16.73 5.86
N GLU A 103 -0.30 -16.61 6.97
CA GLU A 103 -1.64 -16.00 7.00
C GLU A 103 -1.55 -14.48 6.73
N PHE A 104 -0.52 -13.84 7.27
CA PHE A 104 -0.24 -12.44 6.98
C PHE A 104 0.15 -12.23 5.51
N LYS A 105 1.07 -13.05 4.98
CA LYS A 105 1.48 -13.05 3.57
C LYS A 105 0.26 -13.17 2.65
N TYR A 106 -0.62 -14.13 2.90
CA TYR A 106 -1.84 -14.29 2.12
C TYR A 106 -2.70 -13.01 2.09
N THR A 107 -2.85 -12.36 3.25
CA THR A 107 -3.65 -11.13 3.37
C THR A 107 -3.02 -9.96 2.60
N VAL A 108 -1.71 -9.80 2.74
CA VAL A 108 -0.95 -8.74 2.08
C VAL A 108 -0.89 -8.93 0.58
N LEU A 109 -0.61 -10.14 0.10
CA LEU A 109 -0.54 -10.44 -1.34
C LEU A 109 -1.86 -10.09 -2.05
N LYS A 110 -3.00 -10.42 -1.42
CA LYS A 110 -4.31 -10.06 -1.95
C LYS A 110 -4.50 -8.53 -2.01
N LYS A 111 -4.09 -7.82 -0.97
CA LYS A 111 -4.22 -6.34 -0.93
C LYS A 111 -3.29 -5.66 -1.93
N LEU A 112 -2.08 -6.19 -2.14
CA LEU A 112 -1.16 -5.71 -3.17
C LEU A 112 -1.76 -5.92 -4.56
N GLU A 113 -2.37 -7.08 -4.83
CA GLU A 113 -3.08 -7.35 -6.08
C GLU A 113 -4.23 -6.35 -6.33
N GLU A 114 -5.07 -6.09 -5.32
CA GLU A 114 -6.12 -5.07 -5.40
C GLU A 114 -5.55 -3.68 -5.72
N LYS A 115 -4.39 -3.31 -5.15
CA LYS A 115 -3.73 -2.02 -5.39
C LYS A 115 -3.09 -1.92 -6.76
N ILE A 116 -2.48 -3.00 -7.26
CA ILE A 116 -1.93 -3.09 -8.61
C ILE A 116 -3.06 -2.93 -9.64
N GLU A 117 -4.20 -3.61 -9.44
CA GLU A 117 -5.36 -3.47 -10.32
C GLU A 117 -5.90 -2.03 -10.33
N GLU A 118 -6.03 -1.41 -9.15
CA GLU A 118 -6.45 -0.01 -9.01
C GLU A 118 -5.49 0.95 -9.74
N ALA A 119 -4.19 0.77 -9.60
CA ALA A 119 -3.19 1.58 -10.28
C ALA A 119 -3.26 1.42 -11.81
N ARG A 120 -3.41 0.18 -12.32
CA ARG A 120 -3.56 -0.09 -13.76
C ARG A 120 -4.84 0.50 -14.34
N GLU A 121 -5.95 0.45 -13.59
CA GLU A 121 -7.21 1.08 -13.98
C GLU A 121 -7.05 2.61 -14.08
N ARG A 122 -6.44 3.23 -13.06
CA ARG A 122 -6.17 4.67 -13.05
C ARG A 122 -5.23 5.10 -14.18
N ALA A 123 -4.20 4.32 -14.49
CA ALA A 123 -3.34 4.58 -15.64
C ALA A 123 -4.14 4.58 -16.96
N THR A 124 -5.07 3.63 -17.11
CA THR A 124 -5.94 3.55 -18.30
C THR A 124 -6.84 4.78 -18.40
N VAL A 125 -7.50 5.15 -17.29
CA VAL A 125 -8.34 6.36 -17.23
C VAL A 125 -7.54 7.61 -17.56
N ALA A 126 -6.35 7.78 -16.97
CA ALA A 126 -5.49 8.94 -17.22
C ALA A 126 -5.09 9.06 -18.70
N ARG A 127 -4.81 7.95 -19.40
CA ARG A 127 -4.52 7.95 -20.84
C ARG A 127 -5.73 8.41 -21.67
N ASP A 128 -6.92 7.94 -21.33
CA ASP A 128 -8.15 8.25 -22.06
C ASP A 128 -8.60 9.71 -21.84
N THR A 129 -8.36 10.25 -20.63
CA THR A 129 -8.60 11.66 -20.30
C THR A 129 -7.63 12.57 -21.07
N ASP A 130 -6.33 12.24 -21.11
CA ASP A 130 -5.31 13.02 -21.84
C ASP A 130 -5.57 13.06 -23.36
N THR A 131 -6.22 12.02 -23.90
CA THR A 131 -6.60 11.96 -25.33
C THR A 131 -7.91 12.72 -25.64
N SER A 132 -8.71 13.07 -24.62
CA SER A 132 -10.03 13.71 -24.79
C SER A 132 -9.99 15.24 -24.82
N ASP A 133 -8.85 15.84 -24.45
CA ASP A 133 -8.61 17.30 -24.45
C ASP A 133 -7.91 17.83 -25.73
N GLU A 134 -7.68 16.98 -26.76
CA GLU A 134 -7.17 17.37 -28.09
C GLU A 134 -8.24 17.58 -29.17
#